data_AF-I6DSN7-F1
#
_entry.id   AF-I6DSN7-F1
#
_cell.length_a   1.000
_cell.length_b   1.000
_cell.length_c   1.000
_cell.angle_alpha   90.00
_cell.angle_beta   90.00
_cell.angle_gamma   90.00
#
_symmetry.space_group_name_H-M   'P 1'
#
loop_
_entity.id
_entity.type
_entity.pdbx_description
1 polymer ?
#
loop_
_entity_poly.entity_id
_entity_poly.type
_entity_poly.pdbx_seq_one_letter_code
_entity_poly.pdbx_strand_id
1 'polypeptide(L)'
;MLKVTPQINEGNAVQMVIEQEVSKVEGQTSLDVVFGERKLKTTVLANDGELIVLGGLMDDQAGESVAKVPLLGDIPLIGNLFKSTADKKEKRNLMVFIRPTILHDGMAADGVSQRKYNYMRAEQIYRDEQGLSLMPHTAQPVLPAQNQALPPEVRAFLNAGRTR
;
A
#
# COMPACT_ATOMS: atom_id res chain seq x y z
N MET A 1 -10.61 -3.36 -3.54
CA MET A 1 -11.15 -2.55 -4.64
C MET A 1 -11.18 -1.08 -4.25
N LEU A 2 -10.89 -0.19 -5.20
CA LEU A 2 -11.07 1.25 -5.06
C LEU A 2 -11.83 1.75 -6.29
N LYS A 3 -12.97 2.40 -6.10
CA LYS A 3 -13.75 3.06 -7.13
C LYS A 3 -13.96 4.51 -6.73
N VAL A 4 -13.58 5.42 -7.62
CA VAL A 4 -13.63 6.87 -7.37
C VAL A 4 -14.26 7.55 -8.57
N THR A 5 -15.19 8.45 -8.31
CA THR A 5 -15.76 9.35 -9.32
C THR A 5 -15.42 10.79 -8.92
N PRO A 6 -14.36 11.38 -9.50
CA PRO A 6 -13.95 12.74 -9.20
C PRO A 6 -14.70 13.76 -10.08
N GLN A 7 -15.00 14.93 -9.50
CA GLN A 7 -15.54 16.11 -10.16
C GLN A 7 -14.76 17.35 -9.70
N ILE A 8 -14.26 18.14 -10.64
CA ILE A 8 -13.55 19.38 -10.35
C ILE A 8 -14.58 20.50 -10.21
N ASN A 9 -14.51 21.23 -9.10
CA ASN A 9 -15.33 22.40 -8.79
C ASN A 9 -14.52 23.69 -9.00
N GLU A 10 -15.20 24.83 -8.99
CA GLU A 10 -14.54 26.13 -9.01
C GLU A 10 -13.62 26.28 -7.79
N GLY A 11 -12.45 26.91 -7.99
CA GLY A 11 -11.45 27.09 -6.93
C GLY A 11 -10.50 25.90 -6.69
N ASN A 12 -10.28 25.04 -7.70
CA ASN A 12 -9.38 23.88 -7.64
C ASN A 12 -9.72 22.85 -6.55
N ALA A 13 -10.98 22.83 -6.12
CA ALA A 13 -11.50 21.79 -5.23
C ALA A 13 -11.97 20.59 -6.06
N VAL A 14 -11.71 19.39 -5.56
CA VAL A 14 -12.11 18.12 -6.17
C VAL A 14 -13.10 17.43 -5.24
N GLN A 15 -14.34 17.30 -5.71
CA GLN A 15 -15.35 16.48 -5.06
C GLN A 15 -15.19 15.03 -5.54
N MET A 16 -15.13 14.08 -4.62
CA MET A 16 -14.92 12.67 -4.92
C MET A 16 -15.98 11.82 -4.24
N VAL A 17 -16.70 11.03 -5.03
CA VAL A 17 -17.50 9.92 -4.52
C VAL A 17 -16.61 8.69 -4.50
N ILE A 18 -16.36 8.15 -3.30
CA ILE A 18 -15.37 7.10 -3.06
C ILE A 18 -16.07 5.87 -2.50
N GLU A 19 -15.81 4.73 -3.16
CA GLU A 19 -16.18 3.39 -2.72
C GLU A 19 -14.89 2.57 -2.59
N GLN A 20 -14.47 2.30 -1.35
CA GLN A 20 -13.30 1.49 -1.05
C GLN A 20 -13.74 0.21 -0.35
N GLU A 21 -13.16 -0.90 -0.78
CA GLU A 21 -13.36 -2.21 -0.18
C GLU A 21 -12.01 -2.91 -0.05
N VAL A 22 -11.73 -3.47 1.11
CA VAL A 22 -10.61 -4.38 1.34
C VAL A 22 -11.18 -5.68 1.85
N SER A 23 -11.13 -6.71 1.02
CA SER A 23 -11.56 -8.07 1.34
C SER A 23 -10.35 -9.00 1.38
N LYS A 24 -10.34 -9.90 2.36
CA LYS A 24 -9.39 -11.01 2.46
C LYS A 24 -10.13 -12.26 2.91
N VAL A 25 -9.70 -13.43 2.47
CA VAL A 25 -10.20 -14.71 2.99
C VAL A 25 -9.65 -14.87 4.42
N GLU A 26 -10.53 -15.04 5.41
CA GLU A 26 -10.16 -15.18 6.83
C GLU A 26 -10.29 -16.62 7.32
N GLY A 27 -11.01 -17.48 6.61
CA GLY A 27 -11.11 -18.90 6.95
C GLY A 27 -12.12 -19.63 6.08
N GLN A 28 -12.38 -20.88 6.42
CA GLN A 28 -13.37 -21.70 5.73
C GLN A 28 -14.21 -22.42 6.80
N THR A 29 -15.52 -22.29 6.68
CA THR A 29 -16.49 -23.11 7.42
C THR A 29 -16.71 -24.43 6.67
N SER A 30 -17.42 -25.37 7.29
CA SER A 30 -17.78 -26.65 6.65
C SER A 30 -18.62 -26.51 5.38
N LEU A 31 -19.22 -25.34 5.13
CA LEU A 31 -20.11 -25.10 3.99
C LEU A 31 -19.63 -23.97 3.06
N ASP A 32 -18.84 -23.00 3.55
CA ASP A 32 -18.41 -21.85 2.75
C ASP A 32 -17.16 -21.13 3.31
N VAL A 33 -16.51 -20.30 2.49
CA VAL A 33 -15.36 -19.46 2.83
C VAL A 33 -15.81 -18.19 3.56
N VAL A 34 -15.14 -17.84 4.66
CA VAL A 34 -15.37 -16.61 5.40
C VAL A 34 -14.46 -15.51 4.86
N PHE A 35 -15.06 -14.40 4.46
CA PHE A 35 -14.34 -13.21 4.03
C PHE A 35 -14.36 -12.14 5.10
N GLY A 36 -13.18 -11.66 5.47
CA GLY A 36 -13.02 -10.43 6.26
C GLY A 36 -13.12 -9.23 5.35
N GLU A 37 -14.23 -8.51 5.44
CA GLU A 37 -14.51 -7.37 4.58
C GLU A 37 -14.48 -6.04 5.33
N ARG A 38 -13.82 -5.03 4.76
CA ARG A 38 -13.79 -3.66 5.25
C ARG A 38 -14.23 -2.74 4.12
N LYS A 39 -15.41 -2.13 4.26
CA LYS A 39 -16.03 -1.26 3.25
C LYS A 39 -16.17 0.17 3.76
N LEU A 40 -15.90 1.14 2.89
CA LEU A 40 -16.08 2.56 3.11
C LEU A 40 -16.73 3.18 1.87
N LYS A 41 -17.87 3.86 2.05
CA LYS A 41 -18.53 4.66 1.01
C LYS A 41 -18.74 6.06 1.55
N THR A 42 -18.09 7.04 0.94
CA THR A 42 -18.14 8.43 1.39
C THR A 42 -18.06 9.40 0.22
N THR A 43 -18.52 10.62 0.42
CA THR A 43 -18.33 11.73 -0.51
C THR A 43 -17.54 12.80 0.20
N VAL A 44 -16.44 13.25 -0.41
CA VAL A 44 -15.52 14.21 0.20
C VAL A 44 -15.19 15.32 -0.79
N LEU A 45 -14.88 16.50 -0.25
CA LEU A 45 -14.35 17.64 -1.00
C LEU A 45 -12.93 17.90 -0.48
N ALA A 46 -11.95 17.93 -1.39
CA ALA A 46 -10.56 18.20 -1.05
C ALA A 46 -9.95 19.15 -2.07
N ASN A 47 -9.04 20.03 -1.64
CA ASN A 47 -8.31 20.89 -2.57
C ASN A 47 -7.24 20.10 -3.32
N ASP A 48 -6.84 20.60 -4.49
CA ASP A 48 -5.76 20.03 -5.27
C ASP A 48 -4.46 19.87 -4.45
N GLY A 49 -3.88 18.67 -4.48
CA GLY A 49 -2.64 18.34 -3.79
C GLY A 49 -2.73 18.13 -2.28
N GLU A 50 -3.86 18.45 -1.65
CA GLU A 50 -4.04 18.28 -0.20
C GLU A 50 -4.36 16.83 0.18
N LEU A 51 -3.84 16.38 1.32
CA LEU A 51 -4.13 15.06 1.86
C LEU A 51 -5.27 15.17 2.88
N ILE A 52 -6.39 14.48 2.63
CA ILE A 52 -7.53 14.44 3.54
C ILE A 52 -7.72 13.03 4.12
N VAL A 53 -8.25 12.97 5.36
CA VAL A 53 -8.70 11.72 5.99
C VAL A 53 -10.13 11.42 5.56
N LEU A 54 -10.35 10.23 5.01
CA LEU A 54 -11.68 9.73 4.68
C LEU A 54 -12.38 9.07 5.87
N GLY A 55 -11.59 8.47 6.76
CA GLY A 55 -12.06 7.77 7.94
C GLY A 55 -10.99 6.87 8.54
N GLY A 56 -11.36 6.19 9.63
CA GLY A 56 -10.49 5.24 10.31
C GLY A 56 -11.24 4.38 11.32
N LEU A 57 -10.61 3.30 11.77
CA LEU A 57 -11.08 2.42 12.83
C LEU A 57 -9.95 2.26 13.84
N MET A 58 -10.23 2.56 15.10
CA MET A 58 -9.37 2.17 16.23
C MET A 58 -10.14 1.14 17.05
N ASP A 59 -9.54 -0.02 17.25
CA ASP A 59 -10.13 -1.18 17.91
C ASP A 59 -9.12 -1.68 18.95
N ASP A 60 -9.53 -1.76 20.21
CA ASP A 60 -8.71 -2.19 21.34
C ASP A 60 -9.47 -3.28 22.09
N GLN A 61 -8.91 -4.48 22.12
CA GLN A 61 -9.49 -5.66 22.75
C GLN A 61 -8.59 -6.13 23.88
N ALA A 62 -9.15 -6.23 25.08
CA ALA A 62 -8.52 -6.83 26.23
C ALA A 62 -9.36 -8.03 26.70
N GLY A 63 -8.76 -9.21 26.75
CA GLY A 63 -9.36 -10.42 27.29
C GLY A 63 -8.46 -11.01 28.37
N GLU A 64 -9.05 -11.36 29.50
CA GLU A 64 -8.40 -12.09 30.59
C GLU A 64 -9.17 -13.40 30.79
N SER A 65 -8.45 -14.53 30.77
CA SER A 65 -8.99 -15.85 31.04
C SER A 65 -8.25 -16.47 32.22
N VAL A 66 -8.97 -16.77 33.29
CA VAL A 66 -8.40 -17.36 34.51
C VAL A 66 -9.01 -18.73 34.73
N ALA A 67 -8.19 -19.77 34.65
CA ALA A 67 -8.53 -21.13 35.05
C ALA A 67 -7.85 -21.42 36.39
N LYS A 68 -8.62 -21.79 37.43
CA LYS A 68 -8.07 -22.07 38.77
C LYS A 68 -8.74 -23.27 39.42
N VAL A 69 -7.99 -23.99 40.26
CA VAL A 69 -8.57 -24.99 41.17
C VAL A 69 -9.34 -24.25 42.27
N PRO A 70 -10.65 -24.51 42.48
CA PRO A 70 -11.41 -23.90 43.57
C PRO A 70 -10.73 -24.13 44.93
N LEU A 71 -10.83 -23.16 45.83
CA LEU A 71 -10.16 -23.14 47.16
C LEU A 71 -8.64 -22.93 47.10
N LEU A 72 -7.90 -23.76 46.37
CA LEU A 72 -6.43 -23.73 46.35
C LEU A 72 -5.86 -22.56 45.52
N GLY A 73 -6.56 -22.14 44.46
CA GLY A 73 -6.14 -21.03 43.61
C GLY A 73 -6.29 -19.64 44.25
N ASP A 74 -7.02 -19.54 45.37
CA ASP A 74 -7.27 -18.29 46.10
C ASP A 74 -6.30 -18.05 47.26
N ILE A 75 -5.44 -19.04 47.58
CA ILE A 75 -4.49 -18.92 48.69
C ILE A 75 -3.42 -17.86 48.33
N PRO A 76 -3.24 -16.79 49.13
CA PRO A 76 -2.17 -15.83 48.91
C PRO A 76 -0.81 -16.54 49.02
N LEU A 77 0.21 -16.04 48.32
CA LEU A 77 1.56 -16.63 48.22
C LEU A 77 1.68 -17.87 47.32
N ILE A 78 0.83 -18.90 47.49
CA ILE A 78 0.96 -20.20 46.79
C ILE A 78 -0.11 -20.48 45.71
N GLY A 79 -1.20 -19.71 45.67
CA GLY A 79 -2.32 -19.92 44.73
C GLY A 79 -1.93 -19.79 43.26
N ASN A 80 -0.80 -19.13 42.95
CA ASN A 80 -0.24 -19.06 41.60
C ASN A 80 0.19 -20.43 41.03
N LEU A 81 0.45 -21.43 41.88
CA LEU A 81 0.75 -22.81 41.44
C LEU A 81 -0.50 -23.58 40.99
N PHE A 82 -1.69 -23.11 41.36
CA PHE A 82 -2.98 -23.76 41.13
C PHE A 82 -3.91 -22.96 40.22
N LYS A 83 -3.38 -21.92 39.56
CA LYS A 83 -4.11 -21.13 38.57
C LYS A 83 -3.27 -20.91 37.31
N SER A 84 -3.96 -20.78 36.18
CA SER A 84 -3.43 -20.37 34.89
C SER A 84 -4.19 -19.15 34.45
N THR A 85 -3.47 -18.07 34.15
CA THR A 85 -4.04 -16.82 33.64
C THR A 85 -3.51 -16.60 32.24
N ALA A 86 -4.41 -16.33 31.30
CA ALA A 86 -4.08 -15.98 29.93
C ALA A 86 -4.64 -14.59 29.62
N ASP A 87 -3.72 -13.64 29.44
CA ASP A 87 -4.04 -12.28 29.05
C ASP A 87 -3.82 -12.09 27.55
N LYS A 88 -4.82 -11.56 26.85
CA LYS A 88 -4.71 -11.17 25.45
C LYS A 88 -5.05 -9.69 25.31
N LYS A 89 -4.13 -8.92 24.74
CA LYS A 89 -4.35 -7.53 24.32
C LYS A 89 -4.12 -7.40 22.83
N GLU A 90 -5.09 -6.87 22.10
CA GLU A 90 -5.03 -6.69 20.66
C GLU A 90 -5.46 -5.26 20.30
N LYS A 91 -4.57 -4.50 19.65
CA LYS A 91 -4.85 -3.13 19.21
C LYS A 91 -4.71 -3.02 17.70
N ARG A 92 -5.71 -2.46 17.05
CA ARG A 92 -5.80 -2.33 15.60
C ARG A 92 -6.18 -0.90 15.21
N ASN A 93 -5.33 -0.28 14.40
CA ASN A 93 -5.56 1.06 13.86
C ASN A 93 -5.63 0.98 12.33
N LEU A 94 -6.69 1.55 11.76
CA LEU A 94 -6.87 1.72 10.33
C LEU A 94 -7.14 3.19 10.07
N MET A 95 -6.44 3.77 9.11
CA MET A 95 -6.71 5.13 8.61
C MET A 95 -6.70 5.09 7.10
N VAL A 96 -7.64 5.81 6.50
CA VAL A 96 -7.76 5.93 5.06
C VAL A 96 -7.57 7.40 4.69
N PHE A 97 -6.61 7.64 3.80
CA PHE A 97 -6.31 8.97 3.29
C PHE A 97 -6.46 9.00 1.77
N ILE A 98 -6.79 10.17 1.22
CA ILE A 98 -6.74 10.42 -0.22
C ILE A 98 -6.13 11.78 -0.50
N ARG A 99 -5.37 11.85 -1.59
CA ARG A 99 -4.81 13.10 -2.13
C ARG A 99 -5.23 13.24 -3.59
N PRO A 100 -6.16 14.15 -3.94
CA PRO A 100 -6.44 14.44 -5.33
C PRO A 100 -5.27 15.19 -5.95
N THR A 101 -5.09 15.04 -7.26
CA THR A 101 -4.15 15.84 -8.05
C THR A 101 -4.79 16.16 -9.39
N ILE A 102 -4.99 17.44 -9.68
CA ILE A 102 -5.54 17.93 -10.93
C ILE A 102 -4.41 18.04 -11.96
N LEU A 103 -4.60 17.44 -13.13
CA LEU A 103 -3.65 17.51 -14.24
C LEU A 103 -4.24 18.42 -15.31
N HIS A 104 -3.80 19.68 -15.34
CA HIS A 104 -4.36 20.70 -16.23
C HIS A 104 -3.88 20.56 -17.68
N ASP A 105 -2.66 20.06 -17.89
CA ASP A 105 -2.04 19.97 -19.20
C ASP A 105 -1.20 18.69 -19.38
N GLY A 106 -0.69 18.50 -20.59
CA GLY A 106 0.16 17.37 -20.93
C GLY A 106 1.50 17.37 -20.18
N MET A 107 2.04 18.54 -19.80
CA MET A 107 3.30 18.62 -19.06
C MET A 107 3.13 18.15 -17.61
N ALA A 108 2.02 18.52 -16.97
CA ALA A 108 1.65 18.06 -15.63
C ALA A 108 1.43 16.55 -15.62
N ALA A 109 0.74 16.02 -16.63
CA ALA A 109 0.51 14.57 -16.78
C ALA A 109 1.81 13.80 -17.02
N ASP A 110 2.68 14.31 -17.90
CA ASP A 110 4.01 13.72 -18.16
C ASP A 110 4.87 13.74 -16.90
N GLY A 111 4.92 14.87 -16.19
CA GLY A 111 5.68 14.99 -14.96
C GLY A 111 5.26 13.99 -13.88
N VAL A 112 3.94 13.77 -13.67
CA VAL A 112 3.46 12.76 -12.70
C VAL A 112 3.82 11.34 -13.15
N SER A 113 3.65 11.04 -14.44
CA SER A 113 3.92 9.72 -15.01
C SER A 113 5.41 9.38 -14.99
N GLN A 114 6.26 10.31 -15.42
CA GLN A 114 7.71 10.17 -15.48
C GLN A 114 8.32 9.97 -14.09
N ARG A 115 7.84 10.70 -13.06
CA ARG A 115 8.30 10.49 -11.69
C ARG A 115 8.01 9.07 -11.19
N LYS A 116 6.79 8.57 -11.40
CA LYS A 116 6.40 7.21 -11.02
C LYS A 116 7.19 6.16 -11.81
N TYR A 117 7.38 6.38 -13.11
CA TYR A 117 8.16 5.50 -13.98
C TYR A 117 9.61 5.39 -13.53
N ASN A 118 10.27 6.53 -13.31
CA ASN A 118 11.67 6.57 -12.88
C ASN A 118 11.87 5.93 -11.51
N TYR A 119 10.90 6.09 -10.58
CA TYR A 119 10.91 5.41 -9.29
C TYR A 119 10.92 3.88 -9.46
N MET A 120 9.99 3.34 -10.24
CA MET A 120 9.90 1.89 -10.49
C MET A 120 11.15 1.35 -11.19
N ARG A 121 11.71 2.12 -12.13
CA ARG A 121 12.95 1.77 -12.82
C ARG A 121 14.15 1.73 -11.86
N ALA A 122 14.28 2.73 -10.99
CA ALA A 122 15.36 2.76 -10.00
C ALA A 122 15.30 1.56 -9.04
N GLU A 123 14.10 1.18 -8.58
CA GLU A 123 13.89 -0.02 -7.76
C GLU A 123 14.30 -1.31 -8.48
N GLN A 124 14.01 -1.43 -9.77
CA GLN A 124 14.42 -2.59 -10.57
C GLN A 124 15.93 -2.66 -10.78
N ILE A 125 16.58 -1.52 -11.02
CA ILE A 125 18.05 -1.44 -11.13
C ILE A 125 18.69 -1.86 -9.81
N TYR A 126 18.19 -1.34 -8.68
CA TYR A 126 18.70 -1.70 -7.36
C TYR A 126 18.56 -3.20 -7.07
N ARG A 127 17.44 -3.82 -7.47
CA ARG A 127 17.23 -5.27 -7.35
C ARG A 127 18.10 -6.09 -8.28
N ASP A 128 18.34 -5.61 -9.49
CA ASP A 128 19.23 -6.24 -10.47
C ASP A 128 20.69 -6.19 -10.00
N GLU A 129 21.13 -5.07 -9.44
CA GLU A 129 22.47 -4.89 -8.84
C GLU A 129 22.72 -5.85 -7.66
N GLN A 130 21.70 -6.13 -6.85
CA GLN A 130 21.78 -7.13 -5.78
C GLN A 130 21.83 -8.57 -6.31
N GLY A 131 21.39 -8.78 -7.55
CA GLY A 131 21.32 -10.10 -8.18
C GLY A 131 20.34 -11.04 -7.47
N LEU A 132 20.18 -12.24 -8.02
CA LEU A 132 19.44 -13.32 -7.37
C LEU A 132 20.42 -14.19 -6.57
N SER A 133 20.10 -14.50 -5.31
CA SER A 133 21.02 -15.23 -4.41
C SER A 133 21.54 -16.56 -4.96
N LEU A 134 20.78 -17.25 -5.81
CA LEU A 134 21.16 -18.53 -6.43
C LEU A 134 21.44 -18.41 -7.94
N MET A 135 21.27 -17.21 -8.51
CA MET A 135 21.44 -16.93 -9.94
C MET A 135 22.07 -15.55 -10.13
N PRO A 136 23.33 -15.34 -9.68
CA PRO A 136 23.95 -14.01 -9.64
C PRO A 136 24.23 -13.40 -11.03
N HIS A 137 24.15 -14.20 -12.10
CA HIS A 137 24.40 -13.76 -13.48
C HIS A 137 23.12 -13.67 -14.33
N THR A 138 21.96 -13.86 -13.73
CA THR A 138 20.69 -13.74 -14.44
C THR A 138 20.24 -12.29 -14.43
N ALA A 139 20.20 -11.68 -15.61
CA ALA A 139 19.67 -10.32 -15.77
C ALA A 139 18.18 -10.29 -15.41
N GLN A 140 17.81 -9.38 -14.52
CA GLN A 140 16.42 -9.15 -14.15
C GLN A 140 15.76 -8.17 -15.14
N PRO A 141 14.43 -8.24 -15.32
CA PRO A 141 13.72 -7.29 -16.17
C PRO A 141 13.78 -5.88 -15.56
N VAL A 142 14.36 -4.94 -16.31
CA VAL A 142 14.42 -3.52 -15.97
C VAL A 142 13.67 -2.70 -17.03
N LEU A 143 12.92 -1.70 -16.58
CA LEU A 143 12.21 -0.76 -17.43
C LEU A 143 13.19 0.03 -18.33
N PRO A 144 12.86 0.24 -19.62
CA PRO A 144 13.72 1.00 -20.53
C PRO A 144 13.87 2.46 -20.08
N ALA A 145 14.88 3.17 -20.55
CA ALA A 145 14.99 4.60 -20.29
C ALA A 145 14.04 5.36 -21.24
N GLN A 146 13.33 6.37 -20.73
CA GLN A 146 12.23 7.03 -21.46
C GLN A 146 12.70 8.03 -22.53
N ASN A 147 13.96 8.49 -22.44
CA ASN A 147 14.63 9.34 -23.42
C ASN A 147 16.01 8.76 -23.75
N GLN A 148 16.04 7.56 -24.33
CA GLN A 148 17.31 6.96 -24.77
C GLN A 148 17.91 7.83 -25.87
N ALA A 149 19.10 8.40 -25.60
CA ALA A 149 19.93 8.93 -26.66
C ALA A 149 20.20 7.80 -27.66
N LEU A 150 20.36 8.18 -28.94
CA LEU A 150 20.72 7.22 -29.99
C LEU A 150 21.88 6.33 -29.52
N PRO A 151 21.79 5.00 -29.70
CA PRO A 151 22.86 4.09 -29.33
C PRO A 151 24.20 4.55 -29.93
N PRO A 152 25.33 4.31 -29.24
CA PRO A 152 26.64 4.79 -29.68
C PRO A 152 26.99 4.34 -31.11
N GLU A 153 26.54 3.17 -31.51
CA GLU A 153 26.69 2.63 -32.87
C GLU A 153 25.94 3.48 -33.92
N VAL A 154 24.69 3.85 -33.63
CA VAL A 154 23.87 4.69 -34.51
C VAL A 154 24.44 6.10 -34.59
N ARG A 155 24.95 6.64 -33.47
CA ARG A 155 25.64 7.94 -33.45
C ARG A 155 26.93 7.92 -34.28
N ALA A 156 27.72 6.86 -34.17
CA ALA A 156 28.94 6.69 -34.95
C ALA A 156 28.64 6.61 -36.46
N PHE A 157 27.58 5.88 -36.84
CA PHE A 157 27.12 5.79 -38.23
C PHE A 157 26.70 7.15 -38.81
N LEU A 158 25.87 7.91 -38.09
CA LEU A 158 25.41 9.23 -38.53
C LEU A 158 26.56 10.24 -38.67
N ASN A 159 27.57 10.16 -37.81
CA ASN A 159 28.75 11.03 -37.87
C ASN A 159 29.69 10.65 -39.03
N ALA A 160 29.84 9.36 -39.32
CA ALA A 160 30.66 8.87 -40.44
C ALA A 160 30.07 9.24 -41.82
N GLY A 161 28.73 9.32 -41.93
CA GLY A 161 28.04 9.75 -43.15
C GLY A 161 28.07 11.25 -43.43
N ARG A 162 28.49 12.08 -42.46
CA ARG A 162 28.58 13.56 -42.59
C ARG A 162 29.94 14.06 -43.10
N THR A 163 30.93 13.18 -43.23
CA THR A 163 32.31 13.49 -43.63
C THR A 163 32.62 13.21 -45.12
N ARG A 164 31.61 13.18 -45.99
CA ARG A 164 31.78 13.10 -47.45
C ARG A 164 31.03 14.20 -48.17
#